data_AF-A0A7V3EN93-F1
#
_entry.id   AF-A0A7V3EN93-F1
#
_cell.length_a   1.000
_cell.length_b   1.000
_cell.length_c   1.000
_cell.angle_alpha   90.00
_cell.angle_beta   90.00
_cell.angle_gamma   90.00
#
_symmetry.space_group_name_H-M   'P 1'
#
loop_
_entity.id
_entity.type
_entity.pdbx_description
1 polymer ?
#
loop_
_entity_poly.entity_id
_entity_poly.type
_entity_poly.pdbx_seq_one_letter_code
_entity_poly.pdbx_strand_id
1 'polypeptide(L)' 'MIMEIKPGWKTTEFWLSAAATVIGLLFASGAIAEGGQADRWLGLVASALASLGYSVSRGLAKK' A
#
# COMPACT_ATOMS: atom_id res chain seq x y z
N MET A 1 -28.59 -4.20 -18.52
CA MET A 1 -27.77 -5.09 -17.66
C MET A 1 -27.16 -4.22 -16.58
N ILE A 2 -27.56 -4.40 -15.32
CA ILE A 2 -27.04 -3.61 -14.20
C ILE A 2 -25.79 -4.36 -13.72
N MET A 3 -24.59 -3.81 -13.93
CA MET A 3 -23.37 -4.41 -13.40
C MET A 3 -23.36 -4.27 -11.89
N GLU A 4 -23.33 -5.38 -11.17
CA GLU A 4 -23.13 -5.38 -9.72
C GLU A 4 -21.69 -4.91 -9.43
N ILE A 5 -21.55 -3.73 -8.81
CA ILE A 5 -20.25 -3.19 -8.44
C ILE A 5 -19.77 -3.92 -7.18
N LYS A 6 -18.65 -4.63 -7.30
CA LYS A 6 -18.03 -5.31 -6.16
C LYS A 6 -17.68 -4.28 -5.08
N PRO A 7 -18.07 -4.50 -3.81
CA PRO A 7 -17.70 -3.62 -2.71
C PRO A 7 -16.18 -3.42 -2.62
N GLY A 8 -15.74 -2.18 -2.41
CA GLY A 8 -14.31 -1.81 -2.42
C GLY A 8 -13.45 -2.60 -1.45
N TRP A 9 -13.93 -2.90 -0.24
CA TRP A 9 -13.23 -3.72 0.75
C TRP A 9 -12.99 -5.18 0.34
N LYS A 10 -13.58 -5.63 -0.78
CA LYS A 10 -13.30 -6.94 -1.38
C LYS A 10 -12.34 -6.83 -2.57
N THR A 11 -11.76 -5.67 -2.84
CA THR A 11 -10.82 -5.41 -3.94
C THR A 11 -9.38 -5.39 -3.44
N THR A 12 -8.44 -5.80 -4.28
CA THR A 12 -7.03 -5.84 -3.92
C THR A 12 -6.47 -4.43 -3.77
N GLU A 13 -6.91 -3.49 -4.60
CA GLU A 13 -6.51 -2.09 -4.61
C GLU A 13 -6.81 -1.40 -3.27
N PHE A 14 -7.96 -1.71 -2.67
CA PHE A 14 -8.31 -1.24 -1.34
C PHE A 14 -7.31 -1.74 -0.29
N TRP A 15 -7.01 -3.04 -0.28
CA TRP A 15 -6.11 -3.64 0.71
C TRP A 15 -4.66 -3.18 0.56
N LEU A 16 -4.17 -2.98 -0.67
CA LEU A 16 -2.84 -2.43 -0.92
C LEU A 16 -2.74 -0.97 -0.43
N SER A 17 -3.78 -0.18 -0.66
CA SER A 17 -3.84 1.21 -0.19
C SER A 17 -3.95 1.30 1.33
N ALA A 18 -4.75 0.42 1.93
CA ALA A 18 -4.89 0.31 3.38
C ALA A 18 -3.57 -0.09 4.04
N ALA A 19 -2.87 -1.09 3.48
CA ALA A 19 -1.55 -1.50 3.97
C ALA A 19 -0.52 -0.36 3.91
N ALA A 20 -0.47 0.38 2.78
CA ALA A 20 0.43 1.53 2.65
C ALA A 20 0.12 2.62 3.69
N THR A 21 -1.17 2.87 3.95
CA THR A 21 -1.63 3.84 4.96
C THR A 21 -1.20 3.41 6.36
N VAL A 22 -1.42 2.15 6.74
CA VAL A 22 -1.02 1.62 8.04
C VAL A 22 0.49 1.73 8.24
N ILE A 23 1.30 1.40 7.22
CA ILE A 23 2.76 1.52 7.30
C ILE A 23 3.19 2.99 7.46
N GLY A 24 2.59 3.91 6.73
CA GLY A 24 2.83 5.34 6.89
C GLY A 24 2.50 5.83 8.31
N LEU A 25 1.39 5.36 8.88
CA LEU A 25 1.02 5.66 10.26
C LEU A 25 2.02 5.08 11.27
N LEU A 26 2.51 3.86 11.05
CA LEU A 26 3.53 3.26 11.91
C LEU A 26 4.81 4.08 11.92
N PHE A 27 5.30 4.52 10.76
CA PHE A 27 6.44 5.43 10.69
C PHE A 27 6.19 6.77 11.39
N ALA A 28 5.02 7.38 11.18
CA ALA A 28 4.69 8.69 11.75
C ALA A 28 4.39 8.64 13.26
N SER A 29 3.98 7.50 13.79
CA SER A 29 3.49 7.36 15.17
C SER A 29 4.57 7.43 16.24
N GLY A 30 5.84 7.26 15.88
CA GLY A 30 6.94 7.07 16.84
C GLY A 30 6.93 5.71 17.55
N ALA A 31 6.02 4.79 17.19
CA ALA A 31 5.95 3.45 17.76
C ALA A 31 7.11 2.54 17.31
N ILE A 32 7.83 2.94 16.25
CA ILE A 32 8.94 2.19 15.67
C ILE A 32 10.25 2.90 15.97
N ALA A 33 11.21 2.18 16.57
CA ALA A 33 12.54 2.70 16.80
C ALA A 33 13.32 2.81 15.49
N GLU A 34 13.79 4.01 15.17
CA GLU A 34 14.61 4.29 14.00
C GLU A 34 15.89 3.45 13.98
N GLY A 35 16.24 2.93 12.81
CA GLY A 35 17.40 2.07 12.60
C GLY A 35 17.25 0.64 13.14
N GLY A 36 16.14 0.33 13.82
CA GLY A 36 15.82 -0.99 14.33
C GLY A 36 15.43 -2.00 13.26
N GLN A 37 15.27 -3.28 13.65
CA GLN A 37 14.86 -4.32 12.71
C GLN A 37 13.44 -4.07 12.14
N ALA A 38 12.52 -3.60 12.97
CA ALA A 38 11.15 -3.29 12.55
C ALA A 38 11.10 -2.15 11.50
N ASP A 39 11.88 -1.09 11.71
CA ASP A 39 12.04 0.02 10.76
C ASP A 39 12.51 -0.47 9.38
N ARG A 40 13.56 -1.30 9.35
CA ARG A 40 14.09 -1.89 8.11
C ARG A 40 13.05 -2.72 7.36
N TRP A 41 12.29 -3.55 8.07
CA TRP A 41 11.23 -4.36 7.45
C TRP A 41 10.09 -3.50 6.93
N LEU A 42 9.65 -2.49 7.70
CA LEU A 42 8.63 -1.56 7.23
C LEU A 42 9.10 -0.79 6.00
N GLY A 43 10.39 -0.40 5.95
CA GLY A 43 10.98 0.27 4.78
C GLY A 43 10.97 -0.62 3.54
N LEU A 44 11.25 -1.91 3.71
CA LEU A 44 11.17 -2.89 2.62
C LEU A 44 9.73 -3.04 2.11
N VAL A 45 8.76 -3.19 3.00
CA VAL A 45 7.34 -3.33 2.62
C VAL A 45 6.83 -2.04 1.97
N ALA A 46 7.18 -0.87 2.50
CA ALA A 46 6.84 0.42 1.91
C ALA A 46 7.39 0.56 0.48
N SER A 47 8.65 0.16 0.27
CA SER A 47 9.29 0.18 -1.05
C SER A 47 8.59 -0.76 -2.04
N ALA A 48 8.21 -1.96 -1.61
CA ALA A 48 7.45 -2.91 -2.43
C ALA A 48 6.07 -2.35 -2.81
N LEU A 49 5.33 -1.77 -1.85
CA LEU A 49 4.02 -1.16 -2.11
C LEU A 49 4.12 0.04 -3.05
N ALA A 50 5.16 0.87 -2.93
CA ALA A 50 5.41 1.98 -3.85
C ALA A 50 5.67 1.48 -5.28
N SER A 51 6.47 0.43 -5.43
CA SER A 51 6.74 -0.19 -6.74
C SER A 51 5.49 -0.78 -7.39
N LEU A 52 4.64 -1.46 -6.60
CA LEU A 52 3.37 -2.00 -7.08
C LEU A 52 2.41 -0.87 -7.52
N GLY A 53 2.26 0.17 -6.69
CA GLY A 53 1.43 1.33 -7.01
C GLY A 53 1.88 2.05 -8.27
N TYR A 54 3.19 2.23 -8.43
CA TYR A 54 3.76 2.83 -9.65
C TYR A 54 3.53 1.95 -10.88
N SER A 55 3.75 0.63 -10.77
CA SER A 55 3.57 -0.31 -11.88
C SER A 55 2.12 -0.33 -12.38
N VAL A 56 1.14 -0.35 -11.47
CA VAL A 56 -0.29 -0.25 -11.81
C VAL A 56 -0.58 1.09 -12.47
N SER A 57 -0.14 2.20 -11.88
CA SER A 57 -0.36 3.54 -12.43
C SER A 57 0.20 3.70 -13.84
N ARG A 58 1.40 3.15 -14.11
CA ARG A 58 2.00 3.15 -15.46
C ARG A 58 1.28 2.23 -16.42
N GLY A 59 0.78 1.08 -15.96
CA GLY A 59 -0.05 0.19 -16.78
C GLY A 59 -1.36 0.87 -17.23
N LEU A 60 -2.01 1.60 -16.31
CA LEU A 60 -3.23 2.35 -16.61
C LEU A 60 -2.97 3.55 -17.54
N ALA A 61 -1.87 4.29 -17.35
CA ALA A 61 -1.55 5.45 -18.17
C ALA A 61 -1.16 5.11 -19.63
N LYS A 62 -0.84 3.85 -19.91
CA LYS A 62 -0.50 3.36 -21.26
C LYS A 62 -1.68 2.68 -21.97
N LYS A 63 -2.85 2.66 -21.34
CA LYS A 63 -4.08 2.06 -21.85
C LYS A 63 -4.96 3.15 -22.46
#